data_AF-A0A2V8WU51-F1
#
_entry.id   AF-A0A2V8WU51-F1
#
_cell.length_a   1.000
_cell.length_b   1.000
_cell.length_c   1.000
_cell.angle_alpha   90.00
_cell.angle_beta   90.00
_cell.angle_gamma   90.00
#
_symmetry.space_group_name_H-M   'P 1'
#
loop_
_entity.id
_entity.type
_entity.pdbx_description
1 polymer ?
#
loop_
_entity_poly.entity_id
_entity_poly.type
_entity_poly.pdbx_seq_one_letter_code
_entity_poly.pdbx_strand_id
1 'polypeptide(L)'
;MATKIQGIEGMKHGELEFELHRGAKFVLFQYCVSVIVLTFRRPSDIYFVRQGENAVVKGLPFTLLSLVAGWWGIPWGPIYTIQSIYNNSRGGKDVTQAVVNSLRAQAAPAPIPAKN
;
A
#
# COMPACT_ATOMS: atom_id res chain seq x y z
N MET A 1 6.63 12.08 -0.09
CA MET A 1 5.19 12.06 0.23
C MET A 1 5.01 11.09 1.38
N ALA A 2 4.43 11.54 2.48
CA ALA A 2 4.18 10.69 3.64
C ALA A 2 3.23 9.57 3.22
N THR A 3 3.60 8.32 3.49
CA THR A 3 2.72 7.18 3.25
C THR A 3 1.60 7.24 4.28
N LYS A 4 0.40 7.64 3.86
CA LYS A 4 -0.75 7.71 4.76
C LYS A 4 -1.44 6.35 4.81
N ILE A 5 -1.90 5.95 5.98
CA ILE A 5 -2.73 4.75 6.14
C ILE A 5 -4.18 5.19 6.01
N GLN A 6 -4.82 4.83 4.89
CA GLN A 6 -6.20 5.12 4.57
C GLN A 6 -7.10 4.02 5.13
N GLY A 7 -8.19 4.41 5.79
CA GLY A 7 -9.19 3.48 6.34
C GLY A 7 -9.03 3.13 7.82
N ILE A 8 -8.03 3.69 8.51
CA ILE A 8 -7.91 3.64 9.98
C ILE A 8 -8.41 4.92 10.67
N GLU A 9 -8.74 5.95 9.88
CA GLU A 9 -9.20 7.26 10.36
C GLU A 9 -10.60 7.13 10.97
N GLY A 10 -10.65 6.94 12.29
CA GLY A 10 -11.88 6.81 13.07
C GLY A 10 -12.07 5.48 13.79
N MET A 11 -11.15 4.50 13.63
CA MET A 11 -11.23 3.26 14.41
C MET A 11 -10.91 3.51 15.89
N LYS A 12 -11.70 2.90 16.77
CA LYS A 12 -11.45 2.97 18.22
C LYS A 12 -10.18 2.17 18.58
N HIS A 13 -9.49 2.60 19.64
CA HIS A 13 -8.37 1.83 20.19
C HIS A 13 -8.84 0.41 20.54
N GLY A 14 -8.27 -0.60 19.86
CA GLY A 14 -8.63 -2.02 19.99
C GLY A 14 -9.45 -2.61 18.83
N GLU A 15 -10.17 -1.78 18.06
CA GLU A 15 -10.92 -2.25 16.88
C GLU A 15 -9.97 -2.67 15.75
N LEU A 16 -8.83 -1.98 15.63
CA LEU A 16 -7.80 -2.33 14.65
C LEU A 16 -7.21 -3.73 14.90
N GLU A 17 -6.84 -4.02 16.16
CA GLU A 17 -6.30 -5.34 16.55
C GLU A 17 -7.34 -6.44 16.34
N PHE A 18 -8.60 -6.16 16.65
CA PHE A 18 -9.71 -7.08 16.42
C PHE A 18 -9.90 -7.40 14.93
N GLU A 19 -9.90 -6.39 14.07
CA GLU A 19 -10.00 -6.57 12.62
C GLU A 19 -8.77 -7.30 12.06
N LEU A 20 -7.56 -6.99 12.54
CA LEU A 20 -6.33 -7.72 12.17
C LEU A 20 -6.41 -9.20 12.57
N HIS A 21 -6.91 -9.51 13.76
CA HIS A 21 -7.15 -10.88 14.21
C HIS A 21 -8.19 -11.62 13.36
N ARG A 22 -9.19 -10.91 12.82
CA ARG A 22 -10.17 -11.45 11.86
C ARG A 22 -9.61 -11.65 10.46
N GLY A 23 -8.37 -11.23 10.21
CA GLY A 23 -7.69 -11.38 8.93
C GLY A 23 -7.76 -10.15 8.03
N ALA A 24 -7.99 -8.97 8.59
CA ALA A 24 -7.76 -7.71 7.88
C ALA A 24 -6.28 -7.56 7.50
N LYS A 25 -6.02 -6.86 6.40
CA LYS A 25 -4.70 -6.68 5.82
C LYS A 25 -4.44 -5.24 5.45
N PHE A 26 -3.20 -4.80 5.58
CA PHE A 26 -2.73 -3.55 5.00
C PHE A 26 -2.12 -3.83 3.64
N VAL A 27 -2.69 -3.21 2.62
CA VAL A 27 -2.30 -3.41 1.23
C VAL A 27 -1.80 -2.11 0.63
N LEU A 28 -0.69 -2.20 -0.07
CA LEU A 28 -0.13 -1.13 -0.89
C LEU A 28 -0.28 -1.49 -2.37
N PHE A 29 -0.77 -0.54 -3.17
CA PHE A 29 -0.83 -0.67 -4.62
C PHE A 29 0.32 0.08 -5.26
N GLN A 30 0.63 -0.28 -6.51
CA GLN A 30 1.63 0.43 -7.29
C GLN A 30 0.98 0.97 -8.56
N TYR A 31 1.39 2.17 -8.95
CA TYR A 31 1.00 2.73 -10.24
C TYR A 31 2.23 3.22 -11.01
N CYS A 32 2.13 3.10 -12.33
CA CYS A 32 3.16 3.47 -13.27
C CYS A 32 2.68 4.63 -14.15
N VAL A 33 3.46 5.70 -14.21
CA VAL A 33 3.22 6.84 -15.10
C VAL A 33 4.50 7.07 -15.88
N SER A 34 4.40 7.01 -17.21
CA SER A 34 5.51 7.25 -18.12
C SER A 34 5.28 8.52 -18.91
N VAL A 35 6.34 9.29 -19.11
CA VAL A 35 6.38 10.48 -19.96
C VAL A 35 7.55 10.32 -20.93
N ILE A 36 7.24 9.88 -22.15
CA ILE A 36 8.16 9.73 -23.31
C ILE A 36 9.34 8.76 -23.06
N VAL A 37 10.31 9.17 -22.25
CA VAL A 37 11.52 8.39 -21.91
C VAL A 37 11.68 8.14 -20.42
N LEU A 38 10.89 8.81 -19.58
CA LEU A 38 10.95 8.64 -18.13
C LEU A 38 9.75 7.83 -17.64
N THR A 39 10.01 6.76 -16.90
CA THR A 39 8.97 5.97 -16.24
C THR A 39 9.07 6.15 -14.73
N PHE A 40 7.97 6.60 -14.12
CA PHE A 40 7.85 6.74 -12.68
C PHE A 40 6.96 5.62 -12.14
N ARG A 41 7.55 4.78 -11.29
CA ARG A 41 6.81 3.82 -10.47
C ARG A 41 6.63 4.38 -9.08
N ARG A 42 5.38 4.64 -8.69
CA ARG A 42 5.06 5.21 -7.38
C ARG A 42 4.21 4.23 -6.57
N PRO A 43 4.51 4.04 -5.28
CA PRO A 43 3.58 3.38 -4.37
C PRO A 43 2.36 4.29 -4.12
N SER A 44 1.19 3.68 -3.97
CA SER A 44 0.01 4.33 -3.42
C SER A 44 0.13 4.51 -1.91
N ASP A 45 -0.84 5.20 -1.32
CA ASP A 45 -1.10 5.10 0.12
C ASP A 45 -1.41 3.65 0.53
N ILE A 46 -1.28 3.38 1.83
CA ILE A 46 -1.58 2.07 2.40
C ILE A 46 -3.08 2.01 2.66
N TYR A 47 -3.75 1.01 2.10
CA TYR A 47 -5.17 0.77 2.30
C TYR A 47 -5.38 -0.32 3.33
N PHE A 48 -6.21 -0.02 4.33
CA PHE A 48 -6.76 -1.05 5.20
C PHE A 48 -7.86 -1.81 4.46
N VAL A 49 -7.71 -3.13 4.35
CA VAL A 49 -8.66 -4.04 3.69
C VAL A 49 -9.20 -4.98 4.76
N ARG A 50 -10.50 -4.87 5.05
CA ARG A 50 -11.17 -5.73 6.03
C ARG A 50 -11.35 -7.15 5.50
N GLN A 51 -11.61 -8.09 6.40
CA GLN A 51 -11.92 -9.46 6.02
C GLN A 51 -13.17 -9.50 5.11
N GLY A 52 -13.02 -10.01 3.89
CA GLY A 52 -14.10 -10.09 2.90
C GLY A 52 -14.17 -8.90 1.93
N GLU A 53 -13.39 -7.84 2.15
CA GLU A 53 -13.23 -6.79 1.15
C GLU A 53 -12.28 -7.24 0.05
N ASN A 54 -12.62 -6.91 -1.20
CA ASN A 54 -11.81 -7.28 -2.34
C ASN A 54 -10.71 -6.23 -2.58
N ALA A 55 -9.48 -6.55 -2.16
CA ALA A 55 -8.30 -5.70 -2.36
C ALA A 55 -8.08 -5.36 -3.85
N VAL A 56 -8.44 -6.26 -4.77
CA VAL A 56 -8.28 -6.05 -6.21
C VAL A 56 -9.12 -4.87 -6.70
N VAL A 57 -10.34 -4.71 -6.16
CA VAL A 57 -11.25 -3.61 -6.54
C VAL A 57 -10.66 -2.26 -6.13
N LYS A 58 -10.01 -2.19 -4.96
CA LYS A 58 -9.28 -0.98 -4.52
C LYS A 58 -8.06 -0.68 -5.40
N GLY A 59 -7.45 -1.73 -5.99
CA GLY A 59 -6.33 -1.63 -6.93
C GLY A 59 -6.70 -1.22 -8.35
N LEU A 60 -7.95 -1.41 -8.80
CA LEU A 60 -8.42 -1.11 -10.16
C LEU A 60 -8.10 0.31 -10.66
N PRO A 61 -8.34 1.40 -9.92
CA PRO A 61 -8.01 2.75 -10.42
C PRO A 61 -6.51 2.90 -10.71
N PHE A 62 -5.64 2.28 -9.90
CA PHE A 62 -4.19 2.30 -10.11
C PHE A 62 -3.77 1.45 -11.31
N THR A 63 -4.44 0.33 -11.54
CA THR A 63 -4.27 -0.52 -12.72
C THR A 63 -4.68 0.21 -13.99
N LEU A 64 -5.84 0.88 -13.99
CA LEU A 64 -6.32 1.70 -15.11
C LEU A 64 -5.38 2.87 -15.39
N LEU A 65 -4.92 3.57 -14.34
CA LEU A 65 -3.93 4.63 -14.47
C LEU A 65 -2.65 4.12 -15.11
N SER A 66 -2.15 2.95 -14.67
CA SER A 66 -0.95 2.34 -15.23
C SER A 66 -1.17 1.90 -16.68
N LEU A 67 -2.36 1.41 -17.02
CA LEU A 67 -2.73 1.04 -18.38
C LEU A 67 -2.83 2.23 -19.34
N VAL A 68 -3.24 3.40 -18.89
CA VAL A 68 -3.36 4.58 -19.76
C VAL A 68 -2.07 5.38 -19.81
N ALA A 69 -1.38 5.49 -18.68
CA ALA A 69 -0.24 6.38 -18.53
C ALA A 69 1.12 5.66 -18.52
N GLY A 70 1.18 4.33 -18.34
CA GLY A 70 2.44 3.61 -18.21
C GLY A 70 3.14 3.26 -19.53
N TRP A 71 2.42 3.26 -20.65
CA TRP A 71 2.87 2.73 -21.95
C TRP A 71 3.77 3.69 -22.72
N TRP A 72 3.73 4.98 -22.37
CA TRP A 72 4.43 6.05 -23.10
C TRP A 72 5.94 6.06 -22.91
N GLY A 73 6.52 5.17 -22.09
CA GLY A 73 7.96 5.06 -21.87
C GLY A 73 8.56 3.92 -22.68
N ILE A 74 9.30 4.21 -23.76
CA ILE A 74 9.98 3.18 -24.55
C ILE A 74 11.43 3.05 -24.06
N PRO A 75 11.95 1.85 -23.70
CA PRO A 75 11.34 0.51 -23.76
C PRO A 75 10.71 0.00 -22.44
N TRP A 76 10.93 0.68 -21.30
CA TRP A 76 10.64 0.13 -19.97
C TRP A 76 9.18 0.25 -19.50
N GLY A 77 8.42 1.16 -20.10
CA GLY A 77 7.03 1.45 -19.76
C GLY A 77 6.11 0.23 -19.81
N PRO A 78 6.07 -0.54 -20.93
CA PRO A 78 5.26 -1.76 -21.01
C PRO A 78 5.61 -2.81 -19.94
N ILE A 79 6.90 -3.01 -19.65
CA ILE A 79 7.37 -3.99 -18.66
C ILE A 79 6.87 -3.61 -17.26
N TYR A 80 7.08 -2.37 -16.84
CA TYR A 80 6.63 -1.90 -15.52
C TYR A 80 5.12 -1.81 -15.42
N THR A 81 4.44 -1.53 -16.53
CA THR A 81 2.98 -1.51 -16.59
C THR A 81 2.41 -2.90 -16.35
N ILE A 82 2.88 -3.93 -17.06
CA ILE A 82 2.46 -5.32 -16.84
C ILE A 82 2.74 -5.76 -15.39
N GLN A 83 3.91 -5.41 -14.85
CA GLN A 83 4.25 -5.74 -13.47
C GLN A 83 3.33 -5.06 -12.45
N SER A 84 2.97 -3.79 -12.65
CA SER A 84 2.01 -3.08 -11.79
C SER A 84 0.60 -3.68 -11.87
N ILE A 85 0.13 -4.02 -13.07
CA ILE A 85 -1.16 -4.67 -13.29
C ILE A 85 -1.18 -6.01 -12.57
N TYR A 86 -0.15 -6.84 -12.77
CA TYR A 86 -0.05 -8.15 -12.12
C TYR A 86 -0.07 -8.04 -10.60
N ASN A 87 0.71 -7.13 -10.02
CA ASN A 87 0.75 -6.92 -8.57
C ASN A 87 -0.61 -6.43 -8.04
N ASN A 88 -1.26 -5.49 -8.72
CA ASN A 88 -2.56 -4.96 -8.29
C ASN A 88 -3.68 -6.01 -8.45
N SER A 89 -3.66 -6.80 -9.53
CA SER A 89 -4.59 -7.90 -9.77
C SER A 89 -4.45 -9.06 -8.78
N ARG A 90 -3.29 -9.23 -8.15
CA ARG A 90 -3.08 -10.18 -7.04
C ARG A 90 -3.50 -9.63 -5.67
N GLY A 91 -4.13 -8.46 -5.64
CA GLY A 91 -4.58 -7.82 -4.41
C GLY A 91 -3.52 -6.91 -3.77
N GLY A 92 -2.53 -6.45 -4.54
CA GLY A 92 -1.49 -5.52 -4.09
C GLY A 92 -0.40 -6.18 -3.24
N LYS A 93 0.50 -5.36 -2.71
CA LYS A 93 1.56 -5.80 -1.80
C LYS A 93 1.05 -5.77 -0.37
N ASP A 94 1.03 -6.94 0.28
CA ASP A 94 0.75 -7.05 1.71
C ASP A 94 1.90 -6.41 2.50
N VAL A 95 1.58 -5.36 3.25
CA VAL A 95 2.49 -4.62 4.12
C VAL A 95 2.02 -4.66 5.58
N THR A 96 1.14 -5.61 5.91
CA THR A 96 0.52 -5.74 7.24
C THR A 96 1.56 -5.79 8.34
N GLN A 97 2.56 -6.66 8.21
CA GLN A 97 3.62 -6.81 9.21
C GLN A 97 4.44 -5.53 9.38
N ALA A 98 4.77 -4.85 8.28
CA ALA A 98 5.55 -3.60 8.33
C ALA A 98 4.77 -2.48 9.03
N VAL A 99 3.46 -2.39 8.79
CA VAL A 99 2.57 -1.41 9.42
C VAL A 99 2.35 -1.74 10.90
N VAL A 100 2.08 -3.00 11.25
CA VAL A 100 1.91 -3.41 12.65
C VAL A 100 3.19 -3.16 13.45
N ASN A 101 4.36 -3.47 12.89
CA ASN A 101 5.64 -3.21 13.53
C ASN A 101 5.89 -1.71 13.74
N SER A 102 5.57 -0.87 12.76
CA SER A 102 5.73 0.59 12.90
C SER A 102 4.74 1.21 13.89
N LEU A 103 3.51 0.68 13.96
CA LEU A 103 2.52 1.08 14.97
C LEU A 103 2.96 0.67 16.38
N ARG A 104 3.46 -0.57 16.55
CA ARG A 104 4.00 -1.05 17.83
C ARG A 104 5.22 -0.23 18.28
N ALA A 105 6.11 0.11 17.34
CA ALA A 105 7.28 0.93 17.65
C ALA A 105 6.90 2.35 18.10
N GLN A 106 5.81 2.92 17.57
CA GLN A 106 5.29 4.22 18.01
C GLN A 106 4.56 4.14 19.36
N ALA A 107 3.91 3.00 19.65
CA ALA A 107 3.22 2.77 20.92
C ALA A 107 4.16 2.37 22.06
N ALA A 108 5.38 1.93 21.75
CA ALA A 108 6.38 1.61 22.76
C ALA A 108 6.83 2.90 23.47
N PRO A 109 6.75 2.97 24.82
CA PRO A 109 7.31 4.10 25.54
C PRO A 109 8.81 4.20 25.23
N ALA A 110 9.28 5.42 24.96
CA ALA A 110 10.69 5.68 24.69
C ALA A 110 11.57 4.97 25.75
N PRO A 111 12.67 4.31 25.36
CA PRO A 111 13.55 3.67 26.33
C PRO A 111 13.98 4.73 27.33
N ILE A 112 13.64 4.52 28.61
CA ILE A 112 14.00 5.41 29.69
C ILE A 112 15.52 5.53 29.65
N PRO A 113 16.11 6.72 29.44
CA PRO A 113 17.56 6.86 29.41
C PRO A 113 18.10 6.36 30.74
N ALA A 114 18.94 5.32 30.69
CA ALA A 114 19.61 4.78 31.85
C ALA A 114 20.42 5.92 32.49
N LYS A 115 19.96 6.37 33.66
CA LYS A 115 20.62 7.41 34.43
C LYS A 115 21.82 6.77 35.12
N ASN A 116 23.01 7.00 34.60
CA ASN A 116 24.28 6.72 35.27
C ASN A 116 24.52 7.73 36.39
#